data_AF-A0A1M7FTG3-F1
#
_entry.id   AF-A0A1M7FTG3-F1
#
_cell.length_a   1.000
_cell.length_b   1.000
_cell.length_c   1.000
_cell.angle_alpha   90.00
_cell.angle_beta   90.00
_cell.angle_gamma   90.00
#
_symmetry.space_group_name_H-M   'P 1'
#
loop_
_entity.id
_entity.type
_entity.pdbx_description
1 polymer ?
#
loop_
_entity_poly.entity_id
_entity_poly.type
_entity_poly.pdbx_seq_one_letter_code
_entity_poly.pdbx_strand_id
1 'polypeptide(L)'
;MSKQQIGVVGAGTMGQGIAQVLMTSGFEVQVFDVAEVALERARSAINKGLEKLVAKQRLSEEERQAAVQRLATLTALEGLAGCEIIIEAAPETPELKERLFRDLSTLAPEAILASNTSSLSLTRLAAVCDNPERVVGMHFFNPVCIGQVFLATAF
;
A
#
# COMPACT_ATOMS: atom_id res chain seq x y z
N MET A 1 -3.88 19.45 -11.10
CA MET A 1 -3.88 17.98 -11.25
C MET A 1 -4.06 17.42 -9.85
N SER A 2 -5.14 16.67 -9.59
CA SER A 2 -5.30 15.96 -8.32
C SER A 2 -4.14 14.99 -8.19
N LYS A 3 -3.31 15.16 -7.16
CA LYS A 3 -2.25 14.18 -6.87
C LYS A 3 -2.97 12.95 -6.32
N GLN A 4 -2.98 11.86 -7.08
CA GLN A 4 -3.60 10.61 -6.66
C GLN A 4 -2.82 10.05 -5.47
N GLN A 5 -3.41 10.10 -4.28
CA GLN A 5 -2.81 9.62 -3.04
C GLN A 5 -3.22 8.16 -2.81
N ILE A 6 -2.22 7.30 -2.66
CA ILE A 6 -2.43 5.87 -2.42
C ILE A 6 -2.00 5.52 -0.99
N GLY A 7 -2.90 4.91 -0.25
CA GLY A 7 -2.62 4.37 1.08
C GLY A 7 -2.06 2.96 0.99
N VAL A 8 -1.09 2.64 1.84
CA VAL A 8 -0.58 1.28 2.05
C VAL A 8 -0.68 0.96 3.53
N VAL A 9 -1.43 -0.08 3.88
CA VAL A 9 -1.65 -0.51 5.27
C VAL A 9 -0.74 -1.68 5.59
N GLY A 10 0.22 -1.46 6.48
CA GLY A 10 1.28 -2.39 6.87
C GLY A 10 2.64 -1.99 6.29
N ALA A 11 3.65 -1.85 7.15
CA ALA A 11 5.02 -1.49 6.79
C ALA A 11 5.98 -2.69 6.71
N GLY A 12 5.44 -3.91 6.58
CA GLY A 12 6.22 -5.13 6.40
C GLY A 12 6.85 -5.24 5.00
N THR A 13 7.43 -6.41 4.70
CA THR A 13 8.14 -6.67 3.44
C THR A 13 7.32 -6.37 2.18
N MET A 14 6.02 -6.71 2.19
CA MET A 14 5.13 -6.44 1.06
C MET A 14 4.80 -4.95 0.97
N GLY A 15 4.38 -4.34 2.07
CA GLY A 15 4.01 -2.92 2.12
C GLY A 15 5.13 -1.99 1.67
N GLN A 16 6.36 -2.21 2.14
CA GLN A 16 7.52 -1.42 1.69
C GLN A 16 7.80 -1.59 0.19
N GLY A 17 7.61 -2.80 -0.37
CA GLY A 17 7.82 -3.07 -1.79
C GLY A 17 6.75 -2.44 -2.67
N ILE A 18 5.49 -2.54 -2.24
CA ILE A 18 4.33 -1.88 -2.88
C ILE A 18 4.55 -0.38 -2.89
N ALA A 19 4.88 0.21 -1.73
CA ALA A 19 5.17 1.63 -1.62
C ALA A 19 6.28 2.06 -2.59
N GLN A 20 7.41 1.33 -2.61
CA GLN A 20 8.53 1.61 -3.52
C GLN A 20 8.08 1.65 -4.98
N VAL A 21 7.33 0.65 -5.45
CA VAL A 21 6.85 0.60 -6.84
C VAL A 21 5.96 1.80 -7.16
N LEU A 22 5.01 2.12 -6.28
CA LEU A 22 4.09 3.23 -6.47
C LEU A 22 4.82 4.58 -6.52
N MET A 23 5.77 4.83 -5.61
CA MET A 23 6.54 6.08 -5.59
C MET A 23 7.42 6.24 -6.83
N THR A 24 8.04 5.16 -7.30
CA THR A 24 8.82 5.17 -8.55
C THR A 24 7.94 5.35 -9.79
N SER A 25 6.65 5.01 -9.68
CA SER A 25 5.66 5.22 -10.75
C SER A 25 5.03 6.61 -10.73
N GLY A 26 5.41 7.47 -9.76
CA GLY A 26 4.97 8.86 -9.70
C GLY A 26 3.84 9.18 -8.72
N PHE A 27 3.34 8.18 -7.98
CA PHE A 27 2.23 8.36 -7.03
C PHE A 27 2.71 8.85 -5.65
N GLU A 28 1.89 9.68 -5.00
CA GLU A 28 2.06 10.04 -3.59
C GLU A 28 1.58 8.85 -2.73
N VAL A 29 2.40 8.39 -1.80
CA VAL A 29 2.14 7.17 -1.02
C VAL A 29 2.15 7.46 0.47
N GLN A 30 1.09 7.06 1.15
CA GLN A 30 0.98 7.11 2.61
C GLN A 30 1.06 5.69 3.17
N VAL A 31 2.13 5.38 3.91
CA VAL A 31 2.29 4.07 4.55
C VAL A 31 1.86 4.15 6.01
N PHE A 32 0.84 3.39 6.36
CA PHE A 32 0.36 3.26 7.73
C PHE A 32 0.90 1.99 8.40
N ASP A 33 1.35 2.11 9.64
CA ASP A 33 1.60 0.99 10.55
C ASP A 33 1.41 1.45 11.99
N VAL A 34 0.94 0.57 12.88
CA VAL A 34 0.74 0.90 14.29
C VAL A 34 2.07 1.09 15.04
N ALA A 35 3.16 0.53 14.51
CA ALA A 35 4.47 0.61 15.12
C ALA A 35 5.39 1.57 14.37
N GLU A 36 5.76 2.69 15.00
CA GLU A 36 6.74 3.66 14.47
C GLU A 36 8.07 2.99 14.06
N VAL A 37 8.51 1.99 14.83
CA VAL A 37 9.71 1.21 14.54
C VAL A 37 9.59 0.44 13.21
N ALA A 38 8.39 -0.03 12.85
CA ALA A 38 8.15 -0.68 11.57
C ALA A 38 8.22 0.33 10.41
N LEU A 39 7.66 1.54 10.60
CA LEU A 39 7.73 2.64 9.62
C LEU A 39 9.18 3.05 9.35
N GLU A 40 9.99 3.25 10.38
CA GLU A 40 11.40 3.61 10.20
C GLU A 40 12.20 2.52 9.48
N ARG A 41 11.93 1.24 9.79
CA ARG A 41 12.52 0.11 9.05
C ARG A 41 12.10 0.12 7.59
N ALA A 42 10.83 0.36 7.29
CA ALA A 42 10.31 0.44 5.93
C ALA A 42 10.96 1.60 5.16
N ARG A 43 11.04 2.80 5.76
CA ARG A 43 11.72 3.96 5.16
C ARG A 43 13.19 3.63 4.81
N SER A 44 13.92 3.00 5.73
CA SER A 44 15.30 2.59 5.49
C SER A 44 15.41 1.56 4.36
N ALA A 45 14.53 0.55 4.35
CA ALA A 45 14.53 -0.50 3.34
C ALA A 45 14.16 0.02 1.94
N ILE A 46 13.16 0.90 1.85
CA ILE A 46 12.76 1.60 0.61
C ILE A 46 13.93 2.42 0.08
N ASN A 47 14.57 3.24 0.92
CA ASN A 47 15.73 4.04 0.49
C ASN A 47 16.85 3.17 -0.07
N LYS A 48 17.21 2.08 0.61
CA LYS A 48 18.19 1.10 0.11
C LYS A 48 17.76 0.44 -1.19
N GLY A 49 16.47 0.17 -1.36
CA GLY A 49 15.92 -0.39 -2.59
C GLY A 49 16.02 0.57 -3.77
N LEU A 50 15.72 1.85 -3.54
CA LEU A 50 15.88 2.93 -4.51
C LEU A 50 17.35 3.16 -4.89
N GLU A 51 18.28 3.17 -3.92
CA GLU A 51 19.73 3.25 -4.16
C GLU A 51 20.22 2.09 -5.05
N LYS A 52 19.71 0.87 -4.83
CA LYS A 52 20.02 -0.28 -5.68
C LYS A 52 19.50 -0.13 -7.11
N LEU A 53 18.36 0.54 -7.31
CA LEU A 53 17.83 0.82 -8.66
C LEU A 53 18.72 1.83 -9.39
N VAL A 54 19.19 2.87 -8.69
CA VAL A 54 20.16 3.84 -9.23
C VAL A 54 21.49 3.18 -9.58
N ALA A 55 22.04 2.36 -8.68
CA ALA A 55 23.27 1.61 -8.94
C ALA A 55 23.17 0.66 -10.15
N LYS A 56 21.95 0.17 -10.43
CA LYS A 56 21.64 -0.66 -11.61
C LYS A 56 21.24 0.15 -12.85
N GLN A 57 21.33 1.49 -12.80
CA GLN A 57 20.93 2.41 -13.88
C GLN A 57 19.47 2.21 -14.33
N ARG A 58 18.61 1.73 -13.43
CA ARG A 58 17.16 1.60 -13.68
C ARG A 58 16.37 2.83 -13.24
N LEU A 59 17.04 3.76 -12.58
CA LEU A 59 16.50 5.01 -12.04
C LEU A 59 17.65 6.03 -12.01
N SER A 60 17.38 7.29 -12.30
CA SER A 60 18.32 8.40 -12.08
C SER A 60 18.32 8.85 -10.61
N GLU A 61 19.33 9.62 -10.20
CA GLU A 61 19.38 10.18 -8.84
C GLU A 61 18.27 11.21 -8.61
N GLU A 62 17.90 11.96 -9.64
CA GLU A 62 16.80 12.92 -9.62
C GLU A 62 15.45 12.21 -9.42
N GLU A 63 15.21 11.13 -10.16
CA GLU A 63 14.03 10.28 -9.97
C GLU A 63 14.00 9.63 -8.57
N ARG A 64 15.17 9.29 -8.01
CA ARG A 64 15.30 8.75 -6.65
C ARG A 64 14.81 9.75 -5.63
N GLN A 65 15.31 10.98 -5.71
CA GLN A 65 14.95 12.05 -4.81
C GLN A 65 13.47 12.41 -4.93
N ALA A 66 12.94 12.45 -6.15
CA ALA A 66 11.52 12.66 -6.39
C ALA A 66 10.67 11.53 -5.78
N ALA A 67 11.08 10.27 -5.90
CA ALA A 67 10.36 9.14 -5.30
C ALA A 67 10.35 9.22 -3.77
N VAL A 68 11.46 9.58 -3.13
CA VAL A 68 11.53 9.74 -1.66
C VAL A 68 10.60 10.85 -1.18
N GLN A 69 10.46 11.95 -1.93
CA GLN A 69 9.56 13.05 -1.58
C GLN A 69 8.08 12.68 -1.64
N ARG A 70 7.74 11.58 -2.33
CA ARG A 70 6.36 11.06 -2.41
C ARG A 70 5.98 10.15 -1.25
N LEU A 71 6.91 9.83 -0.34
CA LEU A 71 6.63 8.96 0.81
C LEU A 71 6.20 9.78 2.03
N ALA A 72 5.04 9.44 2.58
CA ALA A 72 4.66 9.81 3.94
C ALA A 72 4.41 8.54 4.77
N THR A 73 4.67 8.62 6.07
CA THR A 73 4.41 7.54 7.04
C THR A 73 3.42 8.02 8.10
N LEU A 74 2.54 7.13 8.54
CA LEU A 74 1.45 7.43 9.46
C LEU A 74 1.32 6.34 10.53
N THR A 75 1.00 6.75 11.75
CA THR A 75 0.62 5.86 12.86
C THR A 75 -0.85 5.92 13.22
N ALA A 76 -1.60 6.81 12.57
CA ALA A 76 -3.03 6.98 12.71
C ALA A 76 -3.72 6.59 11.40
N LEU A 77 -4.72 5.70 11.48
CA LEU A 77 -5.41 5.18 10.30
C LEU A 77 -6.18 6.30 9.59
N GLU A 78 -6.64 7.30 10.35
CA GLU A 78 -7.37 8.48 9.93
C GLU A 78 -6.65 9.29 8.85
N GLY A 79 -5.31 9.24 8.82
CA GLY A 79 -4.54 9.91 7.78
C GLY A 79 -4.84 9.38 6.36
N LEU A 80 -5.37 8.16 6.24
CA LEU A 80 -5.73 7.55 4.96
C LEU A 80 -7.10 7.98 4.40
N ALA A 81 -7.88 8.79 5.13
CA ALA A 81 -9.23 9.20 4.71
C ALA A 81 -9.26 9.93 3.34
N GLY A 82 -8.16 10.59 2.97
CA GLY A 82 -8.01 11.31 1.70
C GLY A 82 -7.45 10.48 0.54
N CYS A 83 -7.15 9.20 0.74
CA CYS A 83 -6.60 8.34 -0.31
C CYS A 83 -7.69 7.86 -1.26
N GLU A 84 -7.38 7.76 -2.56
CA GLU A 84 -8.31 7.24 -3.58
C GLU A 84 -8.28 5.71 -3.65
N ILE A 85 -7.13 5.13 -3.31
CA ILE A 85 -6.89 3.68 -3.27
C ILE A 85 -6.15 3.37 -1.97
N ILE A 86 -6.59 2.36 -1.24
CA ILE A 86 -5.93 1.88 -0.03
C ILE A 86 -5.61 0.40 -0.20
N ILE A 87 -4.33 0.06 -0.09
CA ILE A 87 -3.80 -1.28 -0.33
C ILE A 87 -3.41 -1.90 1.00
N GLU A 88 -4.16 -2.91 1.42
CA GLU A 88 -3.92 -3.64 2.64
C GLU A 88 -2.87 -4.75 2.44
N ALA A 89 -1.77 -4.65 3.17
CA ALA A 89 -0.64 -5.58 3.20
C ALA A 89 -0.16 -5.88 4.65
N ALA A 90 -1.10 -5.88 5.59
CA ALA A 90 -0.91 -6.23 6.99
C ALA A 90 -0.74 -7.75 7.18
N PRO A 91 -0.35 -8.22 8.38
CA PRO A 91 -0.24 -9.65 8.67
C PRO A 91 -1.51 -10.44 8.29
N GLU A 92 -1.31 -11.68 7.86
CA GLU A 92 -2.38 -12.56 7.35
C GLU A 92 -3.21 -13.15 8.51
N THR A 93 -3.91 -12.27 9.24
CA THR A 93 -4.82 -12.61 10.34
C THR A 93 -6.24 -12.16 9.97
N PRO A 94 -7.22 -13.08 9.84
CA PRO A 94 -8.57 -12.73 9.40
C PRO A 94 -9.20 -11.61 10.23
N GLU A 95 -9.11 -11.70 11.55
CA GLU A 95 -9.75 -10.75 12.48
C GLU A 95 -9.13 -9.35 12.39
N LEU A 96 -7.83 -9.28 12.08
CA LEU A 96 -7.13 -8.02 11.87
C LEU A 96 -7.59 -7.37 10.56
N LYS A 97 -7.59 -8.13 9.47
CA LYS A 97 -7.97 -7.59 8.16
C LYS A 97 -9.44 -7.22 8.10
N GLU A 98 -10.34 -8.03 8.66
CA GLU A 98 -11.76 -7.66 8.77
C GLU A 98 -11.97 -6.36 9.55
N ARG A 99 -11.23 -6.16 10.65
CA ARG A 99 -11.28 -4.91 11.40
C ARG A 99 -10.78 -3.74 10.55
N LEU A 100 -9.61 -3.89 9.91
CA LEU A 100 -9.06 -2.85 9.03
C LEU A 100 -10.03 -2.50 7.90
N PHE A 101 -10.62 -3.49 7.24
CA PHE A 101 -11.57 -3.27 6.15
C PHE A 101 -12.84 -2.57 6.64
N ARG A 102 -13.37 -2.93 7.81
CA ARG A 102 -14.50 -2.22 8.42
C ARG A 102 -14.16 -0.76 8.73
N ASP A 103 -13.04 -0.52 9.39
CA ASP A 103 -12.62 0.82 9.81
C ASP A 103 -12.32 1.70 8.59
N LEU A 104 -11.59 1.17 7.60
CA LEU A 104 -11.29 1.84 6.33
C LEU A 104 -12.55 2.07 5.50
N SER A 105 -13.52 1.16 5.57
CA SER A 105 -14.78 1.32 4.86
C SER A 105 -15.50 2.58 5.31
N THR A 106 -15.61 2.77 6.62
CA THR A 106 -16.26 3.96 7.18
C THR A 106 -15.41 5.22 7.04
N LEU A 107 -14.08 5.10 7.22
CA LEU A 107 -13.16 6.24 7.20
C LEU A 107 -12.97 6.84 5.80
N ALA A 108 -12.88 5.99 4.78
CA ALA A 108 -12.60 6.37 3.39
C ALA A 108 -13.71 5.80 2.48
N PRO A 109 -14.93 6.36 2.52
CA PRO A 109 -16.10 5.78 1.84
C PRO A 109 -15.94 5.75 0.31
N GLU A 110 -15.20 6.69 -0.26
CA GLU A 110 -14.98 6.83 -1.71
C GLU A 110 -13.75 6.06 -2.22
N ALA A 111 -12.93 5.50 -1.32
CA ALA A 111 -11.67 4.86 -1.69
C ALA A 111 -11.86 3.40 -2.12
N ILE A 112 -11.14 2.97 -3.17
CA ILE A 112 -11.01 1.55 -3.50
C ILE A 112 -10.22 0.86 -2.39
N LEU A 113 -10.76 -0.21 -1.81
CA LEU A 113 -10.09 -0.98 -0.78
C LEU A 113 -9.54 -2.27 -1.39
N ALA A 114 -8.23 -2.32 -1.58
CA ALA A 114 -7.56 -3.45 -2.18
C ALA A 114 -6.86 -4.32 -1.12
N SER A 115 -7.04 -5.63 -1.13
CA SER A 115 -6.23 -6.53 -0.29
C SER A 115 -5.14 -7.23 -1.10
N ASN A 116 -3.93 -7.26 -0.53
CA ASN A 116 -2.81 -8.09 -0.98
C ASN A 116 -2.86 -9.51 -0.37
N THR A 117 -3.96 -9.91 0.28
CA THR A 117 -4.11 -11.27 0.83
C THR A 117 -3.87 -12.34 -0.24
N SER A 118 -3.22 -13.44 0.16
CA SER A 118 -2.99 -14.59 -0.72
C SER A 118 -3.94 -15.75 -0.42
N SER A 119 -4.62 -15.71 0.73
CA SER A 119 -5.32 -16.86 1.30
C SER A 119 -6.73 -16.57 1.80
N LEU A 120 -7.07 -15.30 2.06
CA LEU A 120 -8.40 -14.94 2.54
C LEU A 120 -9.36 -14.67 1.39
N SER A 121 -10.61 -15.03 1.61
CA SER A 121 -11.70 -14.72 0.70
C SER A 121 -11.95 -13.21 0.66
N LEU A 122 -11.89 -12.62 -0.54
CA LEU A 122 -12.27 -11.22 -0.74
C LEU A 122 -13.73 -10.97 -0.39
N THR A 123 -14.63 -11.92 -0.68
CA THR A 123 -16.05 -11.84 -0.28
C THR A 123 -16.19 -11.70 1.23
N ARG A 124 -15.33 -12.37 2.01
CA ARG A 124 -15.33 -12.27 3.47
C ARG A 124 -14.88 -10.89 3.95
N LEU A 125 -13.88 -10.29 3.31
CA LEU A 125 -13.43 -8.92 3.61
C LEU A 125 -14.46 -7.88 3.15
N ALA A 126 -15.10 -8.08 2.01
CA ALA A 126 -16.15 -7.22 1.49
C ALA A 126 -17.39 -7.24 2.39
N ALA A 127 -17.76 -8.40 2.95
CA ALA A 127 -18.95 -8.55 3.79
C ALA A 127 -18.95 -7.73 5.09
N VAL A 128 -17.80 -7.21 5.52
CA VAL A 128 -17.69 -6.33 6.70
C VAL A 128 -17.61 -4.85 6.36
N CYS A 129 -17.73 -4.49 5.08
CA CYS A 129 -17.69 -3.12 4.58
C CYS A 129 -19.10 -2.60 4.26
N ASP A 130 -19.30 -1.29 4.38
CA ASP A 130 -20.56 -0.59 4.08
C ASP A 130 -20.85 -0.58 2.56
N ASN A 131 -19.80 -0.50 1.73
CA ASN A 131 -19.87 -0.57 0.27
C ASN A 131 -18.94 -1.70 -0.20
N PRO A 132 -19.43 -2.95 -0.32
CA PRO A 132 -18.60 -4.11 -0.67
C PRO A 132 -18.06 -4.07 -2.11
N GLU A 133 -18.73 -3.38 -3.04
CA GLU A 133 -18.43 -3.35 -4.48
C GLU A 133 -17.08 -2.69 -4.83
N ARG A 134 -16.51 -1.91 -3.90
CA ARG A 134 -15.21 -1.25 -4.03
C ARG A 134 -14.07 -2.04 -3.36
N VAL A 135 -14.36 -3.21 -2.82
CA VAL A 135 -13.36 -4.13 -2.28
C VAL A 135 -12.83 -5.01 -3.40
N VAL A 136 -11.51 -4.96 -3.62
CA VAL A 136 -10.85 -5.69 -4.71
C VAL A 136 -9.67 -6.50 -4.20
N GLY A 137 -9.32 -7.56 -4.94
CA GLY A 137 -8.04 -8.22 -4.78
C GLY A 137 -6.98 -7.48 -5.58
N MET A 138 -5.86 -7.15 -4.96
CA MET A 138 -4.66 -6.68 -5.66
C MET A 138 -3.45 -7.42 -5.12
N HIS A 139 -3.19 -8.59 -5.70
CA HIS A 139 -2.16 -9.51 -5.24
C HIS A 139 -0.81 -9.21 -5.88
N PHE A 140 0.18 -8.88 -5.04
CA PHE A 140 1.56 -8.65 -5.44
C PHE A 140 2.43 -9.88 -5.10
N PHE A 141 3.42 -10.16 -5.96
CA PHE A 141 4.37 -11.24 -5.74
C PHE A 141 5.64 -10.72 -5.07
N ASN A 142 6.26 -11.54 -4.21
CA ASN A 142 7.55 -11.23 -3.58
C ASN A 142 8.71 -11.81 -4.43
N PRO A 143 9.74 -11.04 -4.80
CA PRO A 143 9.94 -9.61 -4.55
C PRO A 143 9.05 -8.74 -5.42
N VAL A 144 8.44 -7.73 -4.79
CA VAL A 144 7.66 -6.71 -5.50
C VAL A 144 8.62 -5.95 -6.41
N CYS A 145 8.48 -6.14 -7.71
CA CYS A 145 9.38 -5.60 -8.72
C CYS A 145 8.63 -4.77 -9.75
N ILE A 146 9.30 -3.75 -10.29
CA ILE A 146 8.83 -2.99 -11.44
C ILE A 146 8.62 -3.96 -12.62
N GLY A 147 7.39 -4.06 -13.13
CA GLY A 147 7.01 -4.89 -14.27
C GLY A 147 6.24 -6.18 -13.94
N GLN A 148 5.80 -6.41 -12.70
CA GLN A 148 4.96 -7.56 -12.36
C GLN A 148 3.48 -7.30 -12.69
N VAL A 149 2.81 -8.36 -13.14
CA VAL A 149 1.38 -8.40 -13.47
C VAL A 149 0.56 -8.30 -12.18
N PHE A 150 -0.30 -7.29 -12.10
CA PHE A 150 -1.29 -7.15 -11.03
C PHE A 150 -2.54 -7.92 -11.43
N LEU A 151 -2.97 -8.90 -10.63
CA LEU A 151 -4.29 -9.50 -10.81
C LEU A 151 -5.30 -8.67 -10.02
N ALA A 152 -5.86 -7.64 -10.66
CA ALA A 152 -7.02 -6.95 -10.13
C ALA A 152 -8.25 -7.83 -10.39
N THR A 153 -8.75 -8.50 -9.37
CA THR A 153 -10.03 -9.24 -9.45
C THR A 153 -11.07 -8.50 -8.61
N ALA A 154 -12.05 -7.91 -9.30
CA ALA A 154 -13.32 -7.51 -8.70
C ALA A 154 -14.25 -8.73 -8.79
N PHE A 155 -14.90 -9.09 -7.68
CA PHE A 155 -15.93 -10.14 -7.63
C PHE A 155 -17.24 -9.56 -7.14
#